data_AF-A0A183B105-F1
#
_entry.id   AF-A0A183B105-F1
#
_cell.length_a   1.000
_cell.length_b   1.000
_cell.length_c   1.000
_cell.angle_alpha   90.00
_cell.angle_beta   90.00
_cell.angle_gamma   90.00
#
_symmetry.space_group_name_H-M   'P 1'
#
loop_
_entity.id
_entity.type
_entity.pdbx_description
1 polymer ?
#
loop_
_entity_poly.entity_id
_entity_poly.type
_entity_poly.pdbx_seq_one_letter_code
_entity_poly.pdbx_strand_id
1 'polypeptide(L)'
;LHKHAQRMITRDLATEVIYCLSPTRALNRALNTFSVKSTTKRLVVVLVRARDPDEPDLWAALETLIQGTPMDPDTLTQLDQARRETLYALYGITSPEADYIMKSNNPHETLRESILTRMSVRDLCRA
;
A
#
# COMPACT_ATOMS: atom_id res chain seq x y z
N LEU A 1 5.18 17.78 16.92
CA LEU A 1 4.89 16.63 16.02
C LEU A 1 4.19 17.00 14.70
N HIS A 2 3.85 18.27 14.40
CA HIS A 2 3.04 18.64 13.22
C HIS A 2 3.78 19.31 12.05
N LYS A 3 5.12 19.45 12.07
CA LYS A 3 5.83 20.23 11.02
C LYS A 3 6.31 19.42 9.80
N HIS A 4 6.29 18.08 9.83
CA HIS A 4 6.78 17.24 8.72
C HIS A 4 5.68 16.75 7.74
N ALA A 5 4.40 17.00 8.04
CA ALA A 5 3.27 16.51 7.25
C ALA A 5 3.00 17.31 5.95
N GLN A 6 3.79 18.35 5.66
CA GLN A 6 3.50 19.30 4.59
C GLN A 6 4.34 19.13 3.32
N ARG A 7 5.23 18.13 3.25
CA ARG A 7 6.11 17.98 2.09
C ARG A 7 6.19 16.55 1.60
N MET A 8 5.78 16.36 0.35
CA MET A 8 6.01 15.15 -0.42
C MET A 8 7.51 14.95 -0.64
N ILE A 9 7.94 13.70 -0.61
CA ILE A 9 9.32 13.33 -0.96
C ILE A 9 9.46 13.18 -2.48
N THR A 10 8.42 12.69 -3.13
CA THR A 10 8.35 12.45 -4.56
C THR A 10 7.79 13.65 -5.32
N ARG A 11 7.80 13.57 -6.65
CA ARG A 11 7.41 14.68 -7.54
C ARG A 11 5.90 14.78 -7.74
N ASP A 12 5.16 13.69 -7.54
CA ASP A 12 3.73 13.60 -7.82
C ASP A 12 3.01 12.72 -6.79
N LEU A 13 1.70 12.89 -6.67
CA LEU A 13 0.92 12.25 -5.63
C LEU A 13 0.85 10.73 -5.80
N ALA A 14 0.85 10.23 -7.04
CA ALA A 14 0.77 8.80 -7.29
C ALA A 14 2.05 8.09 -6.80
N THR A 15 3.22 8.64 -7.11
CA THR A 15 4.48 8.12 -6.61
C THR A 15 4.64 8.32 -5.10
N GLU A 16 4.06 9.37 -4.52
CA GLU A 16 4.04 9.55 -3.05
C GLU A 16 3.19 8.48 -2.36
N VAL A 17 2.01 8.16 -2.88
CA VAL A 17 1.17 7.08 -2.32
C VAL A 17 1.93 5.76 -2.35
N ILE A 18 2.56 5.42 -3.47
CA ILE A 18 3.38 4.20 -3.59
C ILE A 18 4.56 4.24 -2.61
N TYR A 19 5.24 5.38 -2.49
CA TYR A 19 6.32 5.58 -1.54
C TYR A 19 5.85 5.37 -0.09
N CYS A 20 4.67 5.88 0.25
CA CYS A 20 4.08 5.77 1.59
C CYS A 20 3.82 4.33 2.03
N LEU A 21 3.56 3.40 1.10
CA LEU A 21 3.40 1.97 1.39
C LEU A 21 4.70 1.30 1.88
N SER A 22 5.87 1.86 1.59
CA SER A 22 7.13 1.20 1.95
C SER A 22 7.45 1.34 3.44
N PRO A 23 7.90 0.26 4.12
CA PRO A 23 8.44 0.38 5.48
C PRO A 23 9.82 1.06 5.50
N THR A 24 10.42 1.37 4.34
CA THR A 24 11.76 1.97 4.24
C THR A 24 11.73 3.28 3.49
N ARG A 25 12.80 4.08 3.60
CA ARG A 25 12.96 5.35 2.86
C ARG A 25 13.54 5.21 1.47
N ALA A 26 13.87 3.99 1.05
CA ALA A 26 14.49 3.77 -0.25
C ALA A 26 13.42 3.88 -1.35
N LEU A 27 13.31 5.06 -1.99
CA LEU A 27 12.31 5.31 -3.03
C LEU A 27 12.35 4.26 -4.15
N ASN A 28 13.55 3.92 -4.64
CA ASN A 28 13.70 2.87 -5.65
C ASN A 28 13.21 1.51 -5.17
N ARG A 29 13.38 1.18 -3.88
CA ARG A 29 12.83 -0.04 -3.29
C ARG A 29 11.30 0.02 -3.25
N ALA A 30 10.72 1.14 -2.84
CA ALA A 30 9.27 1.34 -2.81
C ALA A 30 8.65 1.14 -4.19
N LEU A 31 9.18 1.83 -5.21
CA LEU A 31 8.70 1.70 -6.60
C LEU A 31 8.87 0.26 -7.11
N ASN A 32 10.04 -0.35 -6.91
CA ASN A 32 10.27 -1.73 -7.33
C ASN A 32 9.40 -2.76 -6.61
N THR A 33 8.89 -2.47 -5.42
CA THR A 33 8.04 -3.39 -4.65
C THR A 33 6.56 -3.20 -4.96
N PHE A 34 6.07 -1.96 -4.97
CA PHE A 34 4.63 -1.67 -4.98
C PHE A 34 4.11 -1.17 -6.33
N SER A 35 4.97 -0.77 -7.27
CA SER A 35 4.53 -0.40 -8.61
C SER A 35 4.18 -1.63 -9.45
N VAL A 36 3.33 -1.40 -10.46
CA VAL A 36 2.98 -2.41 -11.47
C VAL A 36 4.24 -2.82 -12.25
N LYS A 37 4.38 -4.11 -12.50
CA LYS A 37 5.44 -4.72 -13.31
C LYS A 37 4.82 -5.34 -14.56
N SER A 38 5.64 -5.62 -15.57
CA SER A 38 5.21 -6.36 -16.76
C SER A 38 4.62 -7.75 -16.45
N THR A 39 4.96 -8.33 -15.29
CA THR A 39 4.45 -9.63 -14.82
C THR A 39 3.21 -9.52 -13.92
N THR A 40 2.74 -8.31 -13.62
CA THR A 40 1.60 -8.07 -12.73
C THR A 40 0.30 -8.56 -13.38
N LYS A 41 -0.40 -9.49 -12.70
CA LYS A 41 -1.69 -10.06 -13.16
C LYS A 41 -2.92 -9.46 -12.46
N ARG A 42 -2.71 -8.80 -11.32
CA ARG A 42 -3.76 -8.17 -10.51
C ARG A 42 -3.25 -6.82 -10.05
N LEU A 43 -4.10 -5.80 -10.12
CA LEU A 43 -3.76 -4.42 -9.82
C LEU A 43 -4.85 -3.80 -8.96
N VAL A 44 -4.43 -2.88 -8.09
CA VAL A 44 -5.34 -2.00 -7.35
C VAL A 44 -5.15 -0.61 -7.93
N VAL A 45 -6.23 -0.03 -8.45
CA VAL A 45 -6.23 1.36 -8.94
C VAL A 45 -6.70 2.25 -7.81
N VAL A 46 -5.89 3.25 -7.46
CA VAL A 46 -6.24 4.26 -6.48
C VAL A 46 -6.33 5.60 -7.19
N LEU A 47 -7.53 6.18 -7.20
CA LEU A 47 -7.77 7.52 -7.72
C LEU A 47 -7.90 8.48 -6.54
N VAL A 48 -7.03 9.49 -6.50
CA VAL A 48 -7.12 10.58 -5.52
C VAL A 48 -7.52 11.84 -6.27
N ARG A 49 -8.75 12.31 -6.03
CA ARG A 49 -9.30 13.51 -6.67
C ARG A 49 -9.54 14.62 -5.66
N ALA A 50 -9.23 15.86 -6.05
CA ALA A 50 -9.88 17.02 -5.46
C ALA A 50 -11.34 17.01 -5.95
N ARG A 51 -12.31 17.40 -5.11
CA ARG A 51 -13.71 17.45 -5.55
C ARG A 51 -13.87 18.54 -6.62
N ASP A 52 -13.81 18.17 -7.88
CA ASP A 52 -14.22 19.00 -9.01
C ASP A 52 -15.45 18.34 -9.66
N PRO A 53 -16.60 19.04 -9.72
CA PRO A 53 -17.81 18.50 -10.34
C PRO A 53 -17.77 18.43 -11.88
N ASP A 54 -16.84 19.13 -12.54
CA ASP A 54 -16.81 19.27 -14.01
C ASP A 54 -15.79 18.33 -14.70
N GLU A 55 -15.15 17.43 -13.95
CA GLU A 55 -14.09 16.57 -14.46
C GLU A 55 -14.66 15.37 -15.27
N PRO A 56 -14.07 15.01 -16.42
CA PRO A 56 -14.50 13.87 -17.23
C PRO A 56 -14.52 12.55 -16.45
N ASP A 57 -15.33 11.61 -16.90
CA ASP A 57 -15.44 10.28 -16.29
C ASP A 57 -14.12 9.50 -16.39
N LEU A 58 -13.28 9.65 -15.37
CA LEU A 58 -12.00 8.96 -15.23
C LEU A 58 -12.16 7.43 -15.22
N TRP A 59 -13.32 6.91 -14.81
CA TRP A 59 -13.58 5.48 -14.86
C TRP A 59 -13.66 4.98 -16.29
N ALA A 60 -14.37 5.70 -17.17
CA ALA A 60 -14.41 5.39 -18.60
C ALA A 60 -12.99 5.42 -19.22
N ALA A 61 -12.15 6.38 -18.84
CA ALA A 61 -10.76 6.41 -19.30
C ALA A 61 -9.95 5.19 -18.81
N LEU A 62 -10.13 4.78 -17.56
CA LEU A 62 -9.45 3.60 -16.99
C LEU A 62 -9.87 2.30 -17.67
N GLU A 63 -11.15 2.15 -18.01
CA GLU A 63 -11.66 0.97 -18.73
C GLU A 63 -10.98 0.80 -20.10
N THR A 64 -10.63 1.90 -20.77
CA THR A 64 -9.89 1.84 -22.04
C THR A 64 -8.40 1.55 -21.86
N LEU A 65 -7.82 1.95 -20.72
CA LEU A 65 -6.39 1.85 -20.46
C LEU A 65 -5.99 0.48 -19.91
N ILE A 66 -6.86 -0.15 -19.10
CA ILE A 66 -6.58 -1.40 -18.41
C ILE A 66 -7.35 -2.53 -19.06
N GLN A 67 -6.63 -3.43 -19.72
CA GLN A 67 -7.20 -4.67 -20.21
C GLN A 67 -7.30 -5.69 -19.08
N GLY A 68 -8.49 -5.82 -18.49
CA GLY A 68 -8.74 -6.77 -17.40
C GLY A 68 -10.21 -6.83 -17.01
N THR A 69 -10.51 -7.69 -16.02
CA THR A 69 -11.84 -7.81 -15.44
C THR A 69 -11.86 -7.12 -14.07
N PRO A 70 -12.75 -6.16 -13.82
CA PRO A 70 -12.94 -5.58 -12.50
C PRO A 70 -13.23 -6.68 -11.46
N MET A 71 -12.63 -6.56 -10.29
CA MET A 71 -12.86 -7.46 -9.15
C MET A 71 -13.38 -6.65 -7.98
N ASP A 72 -14.30 -7.23 -7.22
CA ASP A 72 -14.76 -6.67 -5.96
C ASP A 72 -13.57 -6.54 -4.98
N PRO A 73 -13.30 -5.34 -4.42
CA PRO A 73 -12.24 -5.14 -3.43
C PRO A 73 -12.32 -6.10 -2.22
N ASP A 74 -13.51 -6.57 -1.84
CA ASP A 74 -13.69 -7.50 -0.73
C ASP A 74 -13.00 -8.84 -0.99
N THR A 75 -12.72 -9.18 -2.25
CA THR A 75 -11.90 -10.35 -2.61
C THR A 75 -10.43 -10.24 -2.19
N LEU A 76 -9.95 -9.04 -1.83
CA LEU A 76 -8.60 -8.81 -1.32
C LEU A 76 -8.41 -9.31 0.13
N THR A 77 -9.50 -9.60 0.84
CA THR A 77 -9.46 -10.02 2.26
C THR A 77 -8.79 -11.38 2.48
N GLN A 78 -8.63 -12.19 1.42
CA GLN A 78 -8.02 -13.51 1.50
C GLN A 78 -6.57 -13.50 1.02
N LEU A 79 -5.64 -13.30 1.96
CA LEU A 79 -4.22 -13.54 1.72
C LEU A 79 -3.90 -15.02 1.91
N ASP A 80 -3.53 -15.69 0.83
CA ASP A 80 -2.94 -17.03 0.92
C ASP A 80 -1.63 -17.01 1.75
N GLN A 81 -1.17 -18.19 2.15
CA GLN A 81 0.01 -18.34 3.01
C GLN A 81 1.26 -17.70 2.39
N ALA A 82 1.50 -17.92 1.09
CA ALA A 82 2.67 -17.39 0.40
C ALA A 82 2.68 -15.85 0.36
N ARG A 83 1.52 -15.22 0.14
CA ARG A 83 1.37 -13.77 0.20
C ARG A 83 1.57 -13.23 1.61
N ARG A 84 1.09 -13.94 2.65
CA ARG A 84 1.33 -13.56 4.05
C ARG A 84 2.82 -13.61 4.40
N GLU A 85 3.52 -14.66 4.01
CA GLU A 85 4.97 -14.77 4.24
C GLU A 85 5.74 -13.67 3.52
N THR A 86 5.37 -13.37 2.27
CA THR A 86 5.95 -12.26 1.51
C THR A 86 5.71 -10.92 2.21
N LEU A 87 4.49 -10.69 2.72
CA LEU A 87 4.12 -9.49 3.46
C LEU A 87 4.92 -9.37 4.76
N TYR A 88 5.05 -10.47 5.51
CA TYR A 88 5.82 -10.49 6.76
C TYR A 88 7.29 -10.20 6.49
N ALA A 89 7.89 -10.80 5.47
CA ALA A 89 9.26 -10.51 5.07
C ALA A 89 9.45 -9.05 4.63
N LEU A 90 8.48 -8.51 3.88
CA LEU A 90 8.52 -7.13 3.40
C LEU A 90 8.51 -6.12 4.54
N TYR A 91 7.63 -6.32 5.54
CA TYR A 91 7.50 -5.43 6.69
C TYR A 91 8.44 -5.81 7.85
N GLY A 92 9.15 -6.94 7.79
CA GLY A 92 10.00 -7.40 8.89
C GLY A 92 9.18 -7.83 10.11
N ILE A 93 8.05 -8.50 9.88
CA ILE A 93 7.26 -9.17 10.92
C ILE A 93 7.94 -10.49 11.24
N THR A 94 8.35 -10.66 12.49
CA THR A 94 9.09 -11.84 12.93
C THR A 94 8.14 -13.01 13.22
N SER A 95 8.65 -14.26 13.26
CA SER A 95 7.82 -15.42 13.59
C SER A 95 7.08 -15.29 14.93
N PRO A 96 7.71 -14.83 16.04
CA PRO A 96 7.00 -14.62 17.29
C PRO A 96 5.86 -13.58 17.19
N GLU A 97 6.07 -12.51 16.42
CA GLU A 97 5.05 -11.48 16.19
C GLU A 97 3.91 -12.02 15.30
N ALA A 98 4.23 -12.78 14.26
CA ALA A 98 3.24 -13.42 13.40
C ALA A 98 2.37 -14.40 14.20
N ASP A 99 2.98 -15.19 15.10
CA ASP A 99 2.26 -16.09 16.00
C ASP A 99 1.32 -15.33 16.93
N TYR A 100 1.76 -14.18 17.45
CA TYR A 100 0.93 -13.31 18.28
C TYR A 100 -0.26 -12.74 17.48
N ILE A 101 -0.02 -12.21 16.29
CA ILE A 101 -1.05 -11.67 15.38
C ILE A 101 -2.12 -12.74 15.11
N MET A 102 -1.71 -13.95 14.75
CA MET A 102 -2.62 -15.05 14.43
C MET A 102 -3.46 -15.53 15.61
N LYS A 103 -2.95 -15.40 16.84
CA LYS A 103 -3.66 -15.77 18.09
C LYS A 103 -4.50 -14.64 18.68
N SER A 104 -4.39 -13.42 18.14
CA SER A 104 -5.15 -12.27 18.63
C SER A 104 -6.65 -12.41 18.35
N ASN A 105 -7.47 -11.65 19.08
CA ASN A 105 -8.93 -11.64 18.89
C ASN A 105 -9.33 -11.16 17.48
N ASN A 106 -8.51 -10.31 16.85
CA ASN A 106 -8.71 -9.83 15.49
C ASN A 106 -7.36 -9.79 14.74
N PRO A 107 -6.98 -10.89 14.07
CA PRO A 107 -5.70 -10.98 13.36
C PRO A 107 -5.55 -9.95 12.23
N HIS A 108 -6.64 -9.61 11.55
CA HIS A 108 -6.60 -8.63 10.45
C HIS A 108 -6.27 -7.23 10.96
N GLU A 109 -6.93 -6.78 12.04
CA GLU A 109 -6.66 -5.47 12.61
C GLU A 109 -5.28 -5.41 13.25
N THR A 110 -4.87 -6.44 13.99
CA THR A 110 -3.54 -6.50 14.61
C THR A 110 -2.43 -6.48 13.55
N LEU A 111 -2.60 -7.18 12.42
CA LEU A 111 -1.67 -7.13 11.29
C LEU A 111 -1.63 -5.74 10.66
N ARG A 112 -2.79 -5.10 10.47
CA ARG A 112 -2.89 -3.74 9.94
C ARG A 112 -2.15 -2.74 10.82
N GLU A 113 -2.33 -2.79 12.14
CA GLU A 113 -1.61 -1.95 13.09
C GLU A 113 -0.10 -2.17 12.99
N SER A 114 0.35 -3.43 13.00
CA SER A 114 1.76 -3.81 12.86
C SER A 114 2.41 -3.22 11.59
N ILE A 115 1.69 -3.21 10.47
CA ILE A 115 2.10 -2.60 9.19
C ILE A 115 2.12 -1.07 9.30
N LEU A 116 1.05 -0.46 9.79
CA LEU A 116 0.92 0.99 9.91
C LEU A 116 1.96 1.59 10.85
N THR A 117 2.32 0.90 11.93
CA THR A 117 3.40 1.31 12.84
C THR A 117 4.72 1.42 12.08
N ARG A 118 5.06 0.44 11.24
CA ARG A 118 6.31 0.46 10.46
C ARG A 118 6.32 1.57 9.42
N MET A 119 5.19 1.78 8.72
CA MET A 119 5.02 2.90 7.80
C MET A 119 5.17 4.25 8.52
N SER A 120 4.60 4.38 9.72
CA SER A 120 4.62 5.64 10.50
C SER A 120 5.97 5.92 11.15
N VAL A 121 6.64 4.92 11.73
CA VAL A 121 7.96 5.07 12.36
C VAL A 121 9.00 5.54 11.35
N ARG A 122 8.92 5.04 10.10
CA ARG A 122 9.75 5.54 8.99
C ARG A 122 9.65 7.05 8.84
N ASP A 123 8.46 7.62 9.00
CA ASP A 123 8.23 9.06 8.87
C ASP A 123 8.61 9.84 10.14
N LEU A 124 8.55 9.22 11.32
CA LEU A 124 8.95 9.84 12.59
C LEU A 124 10.47 10.00 12.71
N CYS A 125 11.27 9.03 12.25
CA CYS A 125 12.73 9.12 12.36
C CYS A 125 13.37 10.12 11.38
N ARG A 126 12.59 11.05 10.79
CA ARG A 126 13.06 12.07 9.82
C ARG A 126 13.86 13.13 10.59
N ALA A 127 15.06 12.76 11.06
CA ALA A 127 16.06 13.66 11.59
C ALA A 127 16.83 14.33 10.43
#